data_AF-A0A1V3RD79-F1
#
_entry.id   AF-A0A1V3RD79-F1
#
_cell.length_a   1.000
_cell.length_b   1.000
_cell.length_c   1.000
_cell.angle_alpha   90.00
_cell.angle_beta   90.00
_cell.angle_gamma   90.00
#
_symmetry.space_group_name_H-M   'P 1'
#
loop_
_entity.id
_entity.type
_entity.pdbx_description
1 polymer ?
#
loop_
_entity_poly.entity_id
_entity_poly.type
_entity_poly.pdbx_seq_one_letter_code
_entity_poly.pdbx_strand_id
1 'polypeptide(L)'
;MQEKEKKFKRKEEFSPWTVIASNSRNEEKGKMGASYSQIDLVKCWNSNLRLTFNSLYPLEREFVVGMDPSVKEDKWYNFVARGVLGHSGLKRDLLQTVYMKIPDKVVDYFQSPHYDYWESLNREKDFVIQDSGKRIKKNEIHVPMALLGDKKASEKRAKEDPDSYVAKNACYRIPKTNLELLQSLADDSEITMIITIEGAHSIGTAHPKTVQDISDRIKFIKEMWEVPVFFITFAHHFDNHLCGHAHSIPGMGKILMKQKPHMNAGFQRNGNRIIRETLGLNSNLDRDPSLGYRILIDVKHMAAKSRQEYYKIINTCLEKRDRIPVIASHCGYSGVNTLQDHIDCENKEDDDFCDQSGKFNAWNINMCDEDIEMIVKTRGMFGISFDQRILGLTKEDIKKDETRNPKRNGIQLIWENIEGIIKSAYSNSNLNELEKPQVWKCITIGTDFEGLIDPVNPYPTALKYDQMANNLVFAIDEARQKPGASHLAHFKSREDVSKWVDDFCYYNAEAFVKENYPV
;
A
#
# COMPACT_ATOMS: atom_id res chain seq x y z
N MET A 1 9.62 -11.45 29.18
CA MET A 1 8.31 -11.62 29.86
C MET A 1 7.37 -12.39 28.93
N GLN A 2 7.47 -13.72 28.94
CA GLN A 2 6.43 -14.62 28.43
C GLN A 2 5.58 -15.11 29.61
N GLU A 3 5.06 -14.16 30.40
CA GLU A 3 4.16 -14.50 31.49
C GLU A 3 2.72 -14.41 31.00
N LYS A 4 2.06 -15.58 30.98
CA LYS A 4 0.62 -15.85 30.89
C LYS A 4 0.05 -16.24 29.53
N GLU A 5 0.61 -17.29 28.95
CA GLU A 5 0.00 -18.09 27.88
C GLU A 5 -1.40 -18.67 28.24
N LYS A 6 -1.78 -18.64 29.53
CA LYS A 6 -3.08 -19.12 30.04
C LYS A 6 -4.12 -18.01 30.30
N LYS A 7 -3.78 -16.72 30.15
CA LYS A 7 -4.75 -15.62 30.37
C LYS A 7 -5.41 -15.11 29.08
N PHE A 8 -4.86 -15.47 27.92
CA PHE A 8 -5.39 -15.04 26.61
C PHE A 8 -6.28 -16.08 25.93
N LYS A 9 -6.10 -17.37 26.21
CA LYS A 9 -6.92 -18.44 25.62
C LYS A 9 -8.40 -18.32 26.04
N ARG A 10 -9.21 -17.70 25.15
CA ARG A 10 -10.69 -17.77 24.99
C ARG A 10 -11.64 -16.74 25.64
N LYS A 11 -11.21 -15.56 26.11
CA LYS A 11 -12.20 -14.50 26.46
C LYS A 11 -11.87 -13.06 26.10
N GLU A 12 -10.70 -12.77 25.53
CA GLU A 12 -10.24 -11.39 25.24
C GLU A 12 -9.33 -11.31 23.98
N GLU A 13 -9.40 -12.29 23.07
CA GLU A 13 -8.61 -12.29 21.84
C GLU A 13 -9.44 -11.70 20.69
N PHE A 14 -8.92 -10.65 20.04
CA PHE A 14 -9.52 -10.05 18.84
C PHE A 14 -9.59 -11.09 17.69
N SER A 15 -10.58 -10.93 16.83
CA SER A 15 -10.66 -11.59 15.52
C SER A 15 -10.34 -10.58 14.42
N PRO A 16 -9.88 -10.99 13.22
CA PRO A 16 -9.88 -10.14 12.03
C PRO A 16 -11.22 -9.45 11.76
N TRP A 17 -12.33 -10.06 12.17
CA TRP A 17 -13.67 -9.47 12.06
C TRP A 17 -13.99 -8.45 13.15
N THR A 18 -13.17 -8.31 14.20
CA THR A 18 -13.44 -7.33 15.25
C THR A 18 -13.16 -5.92 14.75
N VAL A 19 -14.21 -5.08 14.74
CA VAL A 19 -14.08 -3.67 14.34
C VAL A 19 -13.89 -2.79 15.56
N ILE A 20 -12.93 -1.87 15.46
CA ILE A 20 -12.68 -0.86 16.50
C ILE A 20 -13.52 0.39 16.18
N ALA A 21 -14.36 0.79 17.14
CA ALA A 21 -15.25 1.93 16.97
C ALA A 21 -14.48 3.22 16.70
N SER A 22 -14.84 3.87 15.61
CA SER A 22 -14.10 4.95 14.97
C SER A 22 -14.71 6.33 15.26
N ASN A 23 -13.95 7.40 15.03
CA ASN A 23 -14.41 8.78 15.16
C ASN A 23 -15.07 9.28 13.86
N SER A 24 -16.40 9.17 13.77
CA SER A 24 -17.19 9.49 12.57
C SER A 24 -16.98 10.92 12.04
N ARG A 25 -16.68 11.91 12.90
CA ARG A 25 -16.48 13.31 12.48
C ARG A 25 -15.23 13.49 11.62
N ASN A 26 -14.21 12.65 11.81
CA ASN A 26 -13.00 12.72 11.01
C ASN A 26 -13.15 11.97 9.68
N GLU A 27 -13.93 10.90 9.68
CA GLU A 27 -14.33 10.16 8.47
C GLU A 27 -15.12 11.05 7.51
N GLU A 28 -16.14 11.76 8.00
CA GLU A 28 -16.92 12.72 7.21
C GLU A 28 -16.06 13.82 6.56
N LYS A 29 -14.90 14.13 7.17
CA LYS A 29 -13.95 15.12 6.66
C LYS A 29 -12.87 14.53 5.77
N GLY A 30 -12.86 13.21 5.57
CA GLY A 30 -11.82 12.50 4.82
C GLY A 30 -10.41 12.73 5.37
N LYS A 31 -10.27 12.87 6.69
CA LYS A 31 -8.96 13.05 7.33
C LYS A 31 -8.19 11.73 7.37
N MET A 32 -6.90 11.82 7.68
CA MET A 32 -6.02 10.67 7.91
C MET A 32 -6.68 9.51 8.67
N GLY A 33 -6.47 8.29 8.16
CA GLY A 33 -6.94 7.01 8.71
C GLY A 33 -6.48 6.66 10.13
N ALA A 34 -5.80 7.56 10.84
CA ALA A 34 -5.44 7.40 12.25
C ALA A 34 -6.64 7.52 13.22
N SER A 35 -7.86 7.76 12.72
CA SER A 35 -9.02 8.09 13.56
C SER A 35 -10.29 7.31 13.25
N TYR A 36 -10.27 6.57 12.15
CA TYR A 36 -11.30 5.65 11.73
C TYR A 36 -10.65 4.61 10.80
N SER A 37 -11.21 3.41 10.76
CA SER A 37 -10.79 2.42 9.76
C SER A 37 -11.37 2.77 8.39
N GLN A 38 -10.51 2.75 7.38
CA GLN A 38 -10.80 2.96 5.97
C GLN A 38 -11.23 1.66 5.26
N ILE A 39 -10.70 0.49 5.68
CA ILE A 39 -10.90 -0.79 4.97
C ILE A 39 -10.92 -2.04 5.89
N ASP A 40 -11.51 -1.95 7.08
CA ASP A 40 -11.77 -3.15 7.88
C ASP A 40 -12.67 -4.17 7.16
N LEU A 41 -12.66 -5.43 7.61
CA LEU A 41 -13.40 -6.52 6.97
C LEU A 41 -14.93 -6.30 6.92
N VAL A 42 -15.49 -5.52 7.85
CA VAL A 42 -16.92 -5.17 7.80
C VAL A 42 -17.18 -4.22 6.63
N LYS A 43 -16.37 -3.17 6.49
CA LYS A 43 -16.47 -2.25 5.35
C LYS A 43 -16.20 -2.98 4.03
N CYS A 44 -15.21 -3.87 3.97
CA CYS A 44 -14.98 -4.70 2.78
C CYS A 44 -16.21 -5.54 2.43
N TRP A 45 -16.79 -6.24 3.40
CA TRP A 45 -17.96 -7.07 3.20
C TRP A 45 -19.16 -6.26 2.69
N ASN A 46 -19.45 -5.14 3.36
CA ASN A 46 -20.62 -4.30 3.06
C ASN A 46 -20.44 -3.44 1.81
N SER A 47 -19.21 -3.21 1.34
CA SER A 47 -18.90 -2.52 0.07
C SER A 47 -18.84 -3.45 -1.15
N ASN A 48 -19.22 -4.72 -1.00
CA ASN A 48 -19.12 -5.72 -2.06
C ASN A 48 -17.69 -5.91 -2.60
N LEU A 49 -16.66 -5.65 -1.78
CA LEU A 49 -15.30 -5.98 -2.14
C LEU A 49 -15.11 -7.50 -2.10
N ARG A 50 -14.52 -8.07 -3.16
CA ARG A 50 -14.39 -9.54 -3.36
C ARG A 50 -12.96 -10.04 -3.58
N LEU A 51 -12.01 -9.14 -3.82
CA LEU A 51 -10.60 -9.46 -3.94
C LEU A 51 -9.77 -8.36 -3.26
N THR A 52 -8.84 -8.75 -2.39
CA THR A 52 -7.85 -7.85 -1.79
C THR A 52 -6.44 -8.44 -1.85
N PHE A 53 -5.46 -7.55 -1.95
CA PHE A 53 -4.06 -7.83 -1.61
C PHE A 53 -3.83 -7.29 -0.19
N ASN A 54 -3.56 -8.18 0.75
CA ASN A 54 -3.45 -7.88 2.17
C ASN A 54 -1.99 -7.98 2.59
N SER A 55 -1.35 -6.81 2.69
CA SER A 55 0.03 -6.69 3.13
C SER A 55 0.13 -6.92 4.63
N LEU A 56 0.90 -7.93 5.00
CA LEU A 56 1.41 -8.06 6.36
C LEU A 56 2.50 -7.01 6.55
N TYR A 57 2.39 -6.24 7.64
CA TYR A 57 3.26 -5.10 7.89
C TYR A 57 3.66 -5.00 9.38
N PRO A 58 4.80 -5.62 9.75
CA PRO A 58 5.47 -5.28 11.00
C PRO A 58 5.84 -3.80 11.01
N LEU A 59 5.32 -3.04 11.97
CA LEU A 59 5.65 -1.62 12.13
C LEU A 59 7.17 -1.42 12.20
N GLU A 60 7.73 -0.59 11.33
CA GLU A 60 9.15 -0.20 11.41
C GLU A 60 9.40 0.60 12.71
N ARG A 61 10.39 0.19 13.51
CA ARG A 61 10.71 0.81 14.81
C ARG A 61 11.00 2.29 14.68
N GLU A 62 11.55 2.69 13.55
CA GLU A 62 11.85 4.07 13.20
C GLU A 62 10.60 4.98 13.25
N PHE A 63 9.39 4.41 13.11
CA PHE A 63 8.14 5.14 13.36
C PHE A 63 8.01 5.68 14.78
N VAL A 64 8.53 4.92 15.74
CA VAL A 64 8.35 5.15 17.17
C VAL A 64 9.64 5.48 17.91
N VAL A 65 10.81 5.51 17.24
CA VAL A 65 12.09 5.76 17.92
C VAL A 65 12.31 7.25 18.28
N GLY A 66 11.55 8.19 17.70
CA GLY A 66 11.52 9.60 18.09
C GLY A 66 12.76 10.42 17.65
N MET A 67 12.64 11.76 17.64
CA MET A 67 13.67 12.68 17.12
C MET A 67 15.05 12.53 17.75
N ASP A 68 16.09 12.90 16.98
CA ASP A 68 17.46 13.09 17.44
C ASP A 68 17.63 14.46 18.12
N PRO A 69 18.17 14.54 19.35
CA PRO A 69 18.46 15.81 20.01
C PRO A 69 19.53 16.68 19.31
N SER A 70 20.22 16.18 18.27
CA SER A 70 21.21 16.95 17.50
C SER A 70 20.62 17.85 16.41
N VAL A 71 19.31 17.79 16.13
CA VAL A 71 18.64 18.69 15.17
C VAL A 71 18.46 20.07 15.81
N LYS A 72 19.44 20.97 15.61
CA LYS A 72 19.43 22.34 16.17
C LYS A 72 18.84 23.42 15.26
N GLU A 73 18.36 23.08 14.06
CA GLU A 73 18.28 24.08 12.98
C GLU A 73 16.90 24.60 12.59
N ASP A 74 15.81 24.23 13.28
CA ASP A 74 14.49 24.71 12.86
C ASP A 74 13.80 25.66 13.84
N LYS A 75 13.28 26.79 13.34
CA LYS A 75 12.54 27.79 14.15
C LYS A 75 11.31 27.18 14.82
N TRP A 76 10.77 26.13 14.23
CA TRP A 76 9.65 25.36 14.76
C TRP A 76 10.02 24.51 15.99
N TYR A 77 11.27 24.04 16.09
CA TYR A 77 11.79 23.35 17.29
C TYR A 77 11.60 24.23 18.53
N ASN A 78 11.97 25.51 18.44
CA ASN A 78 11.82 26.44 19.56
C ASN A 78 10.36 26.77 19.87
N PHE A 79 9.45 26.71 18.90
CA PHE A 79 8.03 26.99 19.09
C PHE A 79 7.31 25.82 19.77
N VAL A 80 7.52 24.60 19.29
CA VAL A 80 6.95 23.38 19.91
C VAL A 80 7.59 23.10 21.26
N ALA A 81 8.91 23.28 21.39
CA ALA A 81 9.62 23.20 22.66
C ALA A 81 9.05 24.20 23.68
N ARG A 82 8.75 25.44 23.30
CA ARG A 82 8.19 26.43 24.24
C ARG A 82 6.70 26.26 24.54
N GLY A 83 5.92 25.72 23.62
CA GLY A 83 4.48 25.50 23.81
C GLY A 83 4.13 24.25 24.61
N VAL A 84 5.03 23.25 24.65
CA VAL A 84 4.77 21.94 25.26
C VAL A 84 5.68 21.64 26.48
N LEU A 85 6.87 22.24 26.57
CA LEU A 85 7.81 21.94 27.66
C LEU A 85 7.60 22.87 28.87
N GLY A 86 6.82 22.41 29.84
CA GLY A 86 7.05 22.76 31.24
C GLY A 86 8.40 22.22 31.72
N HIS A 87 9.01 22.87 32.72
CA HIS A 87 10.38 22.67 33.20
C HIS A 87 10.78 21.26 33.73
N SER A 88 10.01 20.21 33.47
CA SER A 88 10.35 18.83 33.84
C SER A 88 10.43 17.97 32.58
N GLY A 89 11.65 17.62 32.15
CA GLY A 89 11.89 16.76 31.00
C GLY A 89 11.10 15.44 31.05
N LEU A 90 10.18 15.30 30.11
CA LEU A 90 9.38 14.12 29.75
C LEU A 90 8.77 14.44 28.37
N LYS A 91 8.67 13.60 27.34
CA LYS A 91 9.19 12.28 26.94
C LYS A 91 8.98 12.24 25.41
N ARG A 92 9.90 11.65 24.65
CA ARG A 92 9.83 11.50 23.18
C ARG A 92 8.51 10.86 22.69
N ASP A 93 7.86 10.09 23.57
CA ASP A 93 6.67 9.26 23.30
C ASP A 93 5.38 10.08 23.07
N LEU A 94 5.22 11.27 23.66
CA LEU A 94 3.94 12.00 23.65
C LEU A 94 3.55 12.52 22.25
N LEU A 95 4.52 12.92 21.42
CA LEU A 95 4.25 13.42 20.06
C LEU A 95 3.81 12.31 19.11
N GLN A 96 4.38 11.11 19.26
CA GLN A 96 4.02 9.94 18.45
C GLN A 96 2.67 9.34 18.88
N THR A 97 2.41 9.29 20.19
CA THR A 97 1.09 8.93 20.73
C THR A 97 0.00 9.91 20.28
N VAL A 98 0.30 11.19 20.08
CA VAL A 98 -0.69 12.18 19.58
C VAL A 98 -0.85 12.12 18.06
N TYR A 99 0.24 11.93 17.30
CA TYR A 99 0.21 11.90 15.84
C TYR A 99 -0.33 10.57 15.27
N MET A 100 0.18 9.44 15.75
CA MET A 100 -0.20 8.10 15.30
C MET A 100 -1.30 7.45 16.15
N LYS A 101 -1.63 8.03 17.31
CA LYS A 101 -2.63 7.49 18.27
C LYS A 101 -2.32 6.09 18.79
N ILE A 102 -1.04 5.70 18.76
CA ILE A 102 -0.56 4.44 19.33
C ILE A 102 -0.43 4.63 20.85
N PRO A 103 -0.98 3.73 21.70
CA PRO A 103 -0.82 3.84 23.15
C PRO A 103 0.65 3.78 23.60
N ASP A 104 1.02 4.53 24.64
CA ASP A 104 2.41 4.59 25.16
C ASP A 104 3.02 3.20 25.43
N LYS A 105 2.25 2.27 26.00
CA LYS A 105 2.74 0.91 26.28
C LYS A 105 3.09 0.13 25.01
N VAL A 106 2.42 0.43 23.90
CA VAL A 106 2.66 -0.19 22.60
C VAL A 106 3.90 0.45 21.96
N VAL A 107 4.06 1.76 22.09
CA VAL A 107 5.30 2.48 21.73
C VAL A 107 6.50 1.89 22.48
N ASP A 108 6.40 1.74 23.81
CA ASP A 108 7.44 1.14 24.65
C ASP A 108 7.81 -0.28 24.18
N TYR A 109 6.80 -1.08 23.80
CA TYR A 109 7.02 -2.43 23.27
C TYR A 109 7.80 -2.42 21.97
N PHE A 110 7.38 -1.60 20.99
CA PHE A 110 8.05 -1.48 19.70
C PHE A 110 9.49 -0.94 19.80
N GLN A 111 9.77 -0.08 20.77
CA GLN A 111 11.13 0.38 21.05
C GLN A 111 11.99 -0.67 21.79
N SER A 112 11.37 -1.70 22.38
CA SER A 112 12.08 -2.65 23.23
C SER A 112 12.91 -3.66 22.42
N PRO A 113 13.97 -4.25 23.02
CA PRO A 113 14.71 -5.37 22.42
C PRO A 113 13.86 -6.63 22.17
N HIS A 114 12.63 -6.68 22.69
CA HIS A 114 11.72 -7.82 22.53
C HIS A 114 10.85 -7.75 21.27
N TYR A 115 10.87 -6.62 20.54
CA TYR A 115 10.05 -6.47 19.33
C TYR A 115 10.82 -6.88 18.08
N ASP A 116 10.81 -8.16 17.73
CA ASP A 116 11.42 -8.63 16.49
C ASP A 116 10.45 -8.55 15.29
N TYR A 117 10.91 -8.00 14.16
CA TYR A 117 10.07 -7.85 12.98
C TYR A 117 9.60 -9.20 12.43
N TRP A 118 10.43 -10.23 12.49
CA TRP A 118 10.08 -11.56 11.99
C TRP A 118 9.08 -12.27 12.90
N GLU A 119 9.23 -12.16 14.22
CA GLU A 119 8.21 -12.63 15.17
C GLU A 119 6.90 -11.87 14.98
N SER A 120 6.95 -10.56 14.75
CA SER A 120 5.76 -9.75 14.47
C SER A 120 5.06 -10.18 13.18
N LEU A 121 5.83 -10.40 12.10
CA LEU A 121 5.32 -10.87 10.82
C LEU A 121 4.56 -12.19 10.97
N ASN A 122 5.14 -13.16 11.70
CA ASN A 122 4.50 -14.45 11.91
C ASN A 122 3.24 -14.33 12.79
N ARG A 123 3.24 -13.48 13.83
CA ARG A 123 2.04 -13.22 14.64
C ARG A 123 0.92 -12.57 13.84
N GLU A 124 1.25 -11.61 12.99
CA GLU A 124 0.28 -10.94 12.12
C GLU A 124 -0.30 -11.91 11.09
N LYS A 125 0.56 -12.71 10.44
CA LYS A 125 0.13 -13.82 9.59
C LYS A 125 -0.84 -14.75 10.33
N ASP A 126 -0.47 -15.22 11.52
CA ASP A 126 -1.29 -16.13 12.32
C ASP A 126 -2.65 -15.50 12.65
N PHE A 127 -2.67 -14.23 13.02
CA PHE A 127 -3.91 -13.48 13.28
C PHE A 127 -4.77 -13.37 12.02
N VAL A 128 -4.20 -13.01 10.87
CA VAL A 128 -4.94 -12.83 9.62
C VAL A 128 -5.48 -14.16 9.08
N ILE A 129 -4.75 -15.28 9.23
CA ILE A 129 -5.23 -16.58 8.73
C ILE A 129 -6.24 -17.25 9.67
N GLN A 130 -6.35 -16.83 10.94
CA GLN A 130 -7.05 -17.62 11.96
C GLN A 130 -8.52 -17.89 11.62
N ASP A 131 -9.21 -16.96 10.93
CA ASP A 131 -10.62 -17.07 10.55
C ASP A 131 -10.84 -17.28 9.05
N SER A 132 -9.77 -17.56 8.29
CA SER A 132 -9.87 -17.90 6.86
C SER A 132 -10.82 -19.08 6.62
N GLY A 133 -11.77 -18.90 5.71
CA GLY A 133 -12.81 -19.87 5.35
C GLY A 133 -13.91 -20.05 6.39
N LYS A 134 -13.88 -19.32 7.52
CA LYS A 134 -14.93 -19.40 8.55
C LYS A 134 -16.01 -18.35 8.30
N ARG A 135 -17.25 -18.82 8.13
CA ARG A 135 -18.40 -17.94 8.07
C ARG A 135 -18.84 -17.50 9.47
N ILE A 136 -18.74 -16.21 9.74
CA ILE A 136 -19.20 -15.62 11.00
C ILE A 136 -20.70 -15.34 10.94
N LYS A 137 -21.41 -15.54 12.06
CA LYS A 137 -22.83 -15.15 12.14
C LYS A 137 -22.99 -13.63 12.21
N LYS A 138 -22.15 -12.99 13.01
CA LYS A 138 -22.04 -11.55 13.19
C LYS A 138 -20.66 -11.21 13.75
N ASN A 139 -20.10 -10.08 13.35
CA ASN A 139 -18.83 -9.59 13.88
C ASN A 139 -18.95 -9.02 15.30
N GLU A 140 -17.81 -8.78 15.93
CA GLU A 140 -17.69 -8.07 17.20
C GLU A 140 -17.32 -6.60 16.96
N ILE A 141 -17.84 -5.70 17.80
CA ILE A 141 -17.50 -4.28 17.79
C ILE A 141 -16.92 -3.93 19.15
N HIS A 142 -15.68 -3.47 19.15
CA HIS A 142 -14.98 -3.02 20.35
C HIS A 142 -15.02 -1.49 20.43
N VAL A 143 -15.48 -0.94 21.56
CA VAL A 143 -15.50 0.51 21.80
C VAL A 143 -14.44 0.87 22.86
N PRO A 144 -13.30 1.44 22.45
CA PRO A 144 -12.27 1.85 23.41
C PRO A 144 -12.82 2.80 24.48
N MET A 145 -12.47 2.54 25.75
CA MET A 145 -12.78 3.43 26.89
C MET A 145 -14.30 3.70 27.12
N ALA A 146 -15.18 2.77 26.76
CA ALA A 146 -16.63 2.95 26.92
C ALA A 146 -17.06 3.15 28.41
N LEU A 147 -17.46 4.39 28.75
CA LEU A 147 -17.90 4.80 30.10
C LEU A 147 -19.18 4.09 30.60
N LEU A 148 -20.07 3.68 29.70
CA LEU A 148 -21.41 3.12 30.02
C LEU A 148 -21.50 1.60 29.81
N GLY A 149 -20.35 0.92 29.70
CA GLY A 149 -20.23 -0.49 29.36
C GLY A 149 -20.16 -0.72 27.85
N ASP A 150 -19.14 -1.47 27.42
CA ASP A 150 -18.78 -1.69 26.01
C ASP A 150 -19.98 -2.19 25.17
N LYS A 151 -20.79 -3.09 25.73
CA LYS A 151 -21.98 -3.63 25.06
C LYS A 151 -23.01 -2.57 24.64
N LYS A 152 -23.38 -1.63 25.52
CA LYS A 152 -24.37 -0.59 25.19
C LYS A 152 -23.82 0.39 24.14
N ALA A 153 -22.52 0.70 24.23
CA ALA A 153 -21.87 1.56 23.27
C ALA A 153 -21.77 0.89 21.89
N SER A 154 -21.39 -0.38 21.86
CA SER A 154 -21.36 -1.24 20.67
C SER A 154 -22.74 -1.34 20.00
N GLU A 155 -23.80 -1.62 20.77
CA GLU A 155 -25.19 -1.66 20.28
C GLU A 155 -25.64 -0.31 19.70
N LYS A 156 -25.25 0.80 20.32
CA LYS A 156 -25.53 2.14 19.82
C LYS A 156 -24.84 2.38 18.47
N ARG A 157 -23.55 2.08 18.34
CA ARG A 157 -22.79 2.24 17.08
C ARG A 157 -23.37 1.41 15.95
N ALA A 158 -23.67 0.14 16.24
CA ALA A 158 -24.32 -0.77 15.28
C ALA A 158 -25.67 -0.26 14.77
N LYS A 159 -26.39 0.56 15.55
CA LYS A 159 -27.67 1.15 15.16
C LYS A 159 -27.51 2.46 14.39
N GLU A 160 -26.53 3.28 14.76
CA GLU A 160 -26.27 4.59 14.14
C GLU A 160 -25.68 4.44 12.74
N ASP A 161 -24.79 3.48 12.53
CA ASP A 161 -24.08 3.28 11.26
C ASP A 161 -23.81 1.78 11.00
N PRO A 162 -24.83 1.03 10.55
CA PRO A 162 -24.71 -0.42 10.39
C PRO A 162 -23.68 -0.83 9.35
N ASP A 163 -23.51 -0.07 8.26
CA ASP A 163 -22.61 -0.43 7.15
C ASP A 163 -21.14 -0.38 7.57
N SER A 164 -20.78 0.50 8.50
CA SER A 164 -19.43 0.58 9.06
C SER A 164 -19.13 -0.42 10.17
N TYR A 165 -20.15 -1.03 10.80
CA TYR A 165 -19.96 -1.76 12.06
C TYR A 165 -20.57 -3.16 12.10
N VAL A 166 -21.47 -3.52 11.18
CA VAL A 166 -22.18 -4.79 11.21
C VAL A 166 -21.99 -5.56 9.91
N ALA A 167 -21.26 -6.67 9.98
CA ALA A 167 -21.27 -7.74 8.99
C ALA A 167 -21.99 -8.97 9.56
N LYS A 168 -22.80 -9.63 8.73
CA LYS A 168 -23.53 -10.85 9.09
C LYS A 168 -23.34 -11.90 8.01
N ASN A 169 -23.27 -13.16 8.42
CA ASN A 169 -23.04 -14.29 7.51
C ASN A 169 -21.85 -14.03 6.57
N ALA A 170 -20.80 -13.37 7.08
CA ALA A 170 -19.66 -12.92 6.29
C ALA A 170 -18.52 -13.93 6.36
N CYS A 171 -17.73 -14.01 5.30
CA CYS A 171 -16.60 -14.93 5.18
C CYS A 171 -15.50 -14.25 4.36
N TYR A 172 -14.25 -14.50 4.72
CA TYR A 172 -13.09 -14.27 3.85
C TYR A 172 -12.34 -15.58 3.73
N ARG A 173 -11.63 -15.76 2.61
CA ARG A 173 -10.79 -16.91 2.35
C ARG A 173 -9.43 -16.44 1.86
N ILE A 174 -8.40 -17.01 2.46
CA ILE A 174 -7.02 -16.90 1.99
C ILE A 174 -6.71 -18.24 1.32
N PRO A 175 -6.63 -18.29 -0.02
CA PRO A 175 -6.35 -19.52 -0.74
C PRO A 175 -4.98 -20.10 -0.39
N LYS A 176 -4.90 -21.42 -0.26
CA LYS A 176 -3.63 -22.13 -0.03
C LYS A 176 -3.00 -22.64 -1.32
N THR A 177 -3.82 -22.82 -2.35
CA THR A 177 -3.43 -23.38 -3.65
C THR A 177 -4.10 -22.62 -4.78
N ASN A 178 -3.59 -22.77 -6.01
CA ASN A 178 -4.24 -22.22 -7.20
C ASN A 178 -5.68 -22.74 -7.37
N LEU A 179 -5.96 -24.00 -7.01
CA LEU A 179 -7.32 -24.53 -7.07
C LEU A 179 -8.27 -23.80 -6.10
N GLU A 180 -7.83 -23.59 -4.86
CA GLU A 180 -8.61 -22.83 -3.88
C GLU A 180 -8.79 -21.37 -4.30
N LEU A 181 -7.79 -20.78 -4.97
CA LEU A 181 -7.90 -19.41 -5.51
C LEU A 181 -9.02 -19.33 -6.53
N LEU A 182 -9.02 -20.23 -7.52
CA LEU A 182 -10.04 -20.24 -8.57
C LEU A 182 -11.44 -20.50 -8.02
N GLN A 183 -11.56 -21.32 -6.97
CA GLN A 183 -12.83 -21.55 -6.28
C GLN A 183 -13.30 -20.31 -5.53
N SER A 184 -12.40 -19.65 -4.78
CA SER A 184 -12.68 -18.44 -4.00
C SER A 184 -13.09 -17.27 -4.88
N LEU A 185 -12.37 -17.06 -6.00
CA LEU A 185 -12.68 -15.99 -6.96
C LEU A 185 -14.04 -16.19 -7.67
N ALA A 186 -14.51 -17.44 -7.76
CA ALA A 186 -15.80 -17.77 -8.33
C ALA A 186 -16.97 -17.72 -7.32
N ASP A 187 -16.69 -17.47 -6.03
CA ASP A 187 -17.68 -17.44 -4.95
C ASP A 187 -17.89 -16.02 -4.40
N ASP A 188 -18.96 -15.38 -4.87
CA ASP A 188 -19.36 -14.04 -4.43
C ASP A 188 -19.83 -13.98 -2.96
N SER A 189 -19.93 -15.12 -2.27
CA SER A 189 -20.33 -15.21 -0.87
C SER A 189 -19.15 -15.12 0.11
N GLU A 190 -17.94 -14.90 -0.38
CA GLU A 190 -16.74 -14.66 0.42
C GLU A 190 -15.83 -13.58 -0.20
N ILE A 191 -14.90 -13.06 0.61
CA ILE A 191 -13.83 -12.16 0.16
C ILE A 191 -12.58 -12.99 -0.07
N THR A 192 -12.03 -12.96 -1.29
CA THR A 192 -10.73 -13.56 -1.58
C THR A 192 -9.61 -12.63 -1.10
N MET A 193 -8.81 -13.09 -0.14
CA MET A 193 -7.68 -12.33 0.43
C MET A 193 -6.35 -12.95 0.00
N ILE A 194 -5.52 -12.17 -0.71
CA ILE A 194 -4.20 -12.58 -1.19
C ILE A 194 -3.15 -12.01 -0.25
N ILE A 195 -2.30 -12.87 0.32
CA ILE A 195 -1.27 -12.43 1.28
C ILE A 195 -0.07 -11.83 0.55
N THR A 196 0.32 -10.64 0.98
CA THR A 196 1.52 -9.92 0.55
C THR A 196 2.32 -9.49 1.78
N ILE A 197 3.53 -8.99 1.58
CA ILE A 197 4.33 -8.39 2.66
C ILE A 197 4.74 -6.98 2.22
N GLU A 198 4.57 -5.98 3.07
CA GLU A 198 5.06 -4.63 2.79
C GLU A 198 6.35 -4.36 3.59
N GLY A 199 7.46 -4.23 2.86
CA GLY A 199 8.78 -3.96 3.39
C GLY A 199 9.58 -5.23 3.75
N ALA A 200 10.76 -5.38 3.12
CA ALA A 200 11.68 -6.48 3.41
C ALA A 200 12.41 -6.35 4.76
N HIS A 201 12.20 -5.26 5.52
CA HIS A 201 12.65 -5.19 6.92
C HIS A 201 12.07 -6.33 7.76
N SER A 202 10.83 -6.72 7.44
CA SER A 202 10.10 -7.83 8.05
C SER A 202 10.86 -9.17 8.04
N ILE A 203 11.66 -9.43 7.00
CA ILE A 203 12.42 -10.67 6.85
C ILE A 203 13.85 -10.57 7.37
N GLY A 204 14.31 -9.40 7.82
CA GLY A 204 15.50 -9.34 8.69
C GLY A 204 16.33 -8.09 8.59
N THR A 205 15.92 -7.04 9.28
CA THR A 205 16.79 -5.86 9.52
C THR A 205 16.97 -5.52 10.98
N ALA A 206 16.02 -5.88 11.85
CA ALA A 206 16.15 -5.63 13.29
C ALA A 206 17.26 -6.50 13.92
N HIS A 207 17.31 -7.81 13.63
CA HIS A 207 18.22 -8.77 14.28
C HIS A 207 18.76 -9.94 13.40
N PRO A 208 18.99 -9.83 12.08
CA PRO A 208 19.75 -10.87 11.38
C PRO A 208 21.21 -10.88 11.90
N LYS A 209 21.78 -12.05 12.14
CA LYS A 209 23.23 -12.16 12.42
C LYS A 209 24.01 -12.18 11.10
N THR A 210 23.42 -12.73 10.05
CA THR A 210 24.01 -12.88 8.72
C THR A 210 22.96 -12.77 7.62
N VAL A 211 23.40 -12.55 6.37
CA VAL A 211 22.52 -12.63 5.19
C VAL A 211 21.87 -14.01 5.03
N GLN A 212 22.53 -15.07 5.55
CA GLN A 212 21.98 -16.43 5.49
C GLN A 212 20.69 -16.54 6.31
N ASP A 213 20.56 -15.81 7.42
CA ASP A 213 19.33 -15.83 8.22
C ASP A 213 18.13 -15.29 7.42
N ILE A 214 18.37 -14.31 6.54
CA ILE A 214 17.34 -13.75 5.65
C ILE A 214 16.99 -14.78 4.56
N SER A 215 18.00 -15.42 3.96
CA SER A 215 17.80 -16.53 3.01
C SER A 215 16.95 -17.66 3.60
N ASP A 216 17.26 -18.06 4.84
CA ASP A 216 16.55 -19.12 5.56
C ASP A 216 15.10 -18.72 5.88
N ARG A 217 14.84 -17.45 6.20
CA ARG A 217 13.48 -16.92 6.40
C ARG A 217 12.65 -16.89 5.12
N ILE A 218 13.25 -16.51 3.99
CA ILE A 218 12.58 -16.59 2.67
C ILE A 218 12.23 -18.04 2.35
N LYS A 219 13.19 -18.95 2.55
CA LYS A 219 12.95 -20.39 2.38
C LYS A 219 11.84 -20.88 3.32
N PHE A 220 11.85 -20.45 4.58
CA PHE A 220 10.81 -20.79 5.55
C PHE A 220 9.42 -20.32 5.12
N ILE A 221 9.28 -19.08 4.62
CA ILE A 221 8.02 -18.60 4.05
C ILE A 221 7.56 -19.54 2.94
N LYS A 222 8.45 -19.88 2.00
CA LYS A 222 8.08 -20.67 0.81
C LYS A 222 7.74 -22.13 1.11
N GLU A 223 8.34 -22.71 2.14
CA GLU A 223 8.22 -24.15 2.44
C GLU A 223 7.30 -24.44 3.63
N MET A 224 7.21 -23.54 4.61
CA MET A 224 6.57 -23.82 5.91
C MET A 224 5.29 -23.02 6.16
N TRP A 225 5.06 -21.91 5.46
CA TRP A 225 3.78 -21.21 5.60
C TRP A 225 2.65 -21.97 4.91
N GLU A 226 1.48 -22.01 5.54
CA GLU A 226 0.30 -22.70 5.00
C GLU A 226 -0.35 -21.99 3.80
N VAL A 227 0.00 -20.71 3.60
CA VAL A 227 -0.53 -19.84 2.56
C VAL A 227 0.64 -19.19 1.83
N PRO A 228 0.62 -19.10 0.49
CA PRO A 228 1.70 -18.47 -0.25
C PRO A 228 1.67 -16.95 -0.07
N VAL A 229 2.85 -16.35 0.08
CA VAL A 229 3.05 -14.91 -0.11
C VAL A 229 3.14 -14.62 -1.61
N PHE A 230 2.22 -13.82 -2.13
CA PHE A 230 2.11 -13.52 -3.55
C PHE A 230 3.19 -12.55 -4.04
N PHE A 231 3.34 -11.40 -3.36
CA PHE A 231 4.42 -10.46 -3.59
C PHE A 231 4.92 -9.81 -2.29
N ILE A 232 6.12 -9.24 -2.37
CA ILE A 232 6.71 -8.41 -1.32
C ILE A 232 7.09 -7.04 -1.88
N THR A 233 6.66 -5.97 -1.21
CA THR A 233 7.19 -4.62 -1.42
C THR A 233 8.59 -4.59 -0.84
N PHE A 234 9.61 -4.53 -1.69
CA PHE A 234 10.97 -4.84 -1.23
C PHE A 234 11.53 -3.75 -0.32
N ALA A 235 11.22 -2.48 -0.61
CA ALA A 235 11.51 -1.32 0.24
C ALA A 235 10.26 -0.85 0.98
N HIS A 236 10.42 -0.01 2.01
CA HIS A 236 9.30 0.70 2.63
C HIS A 236 9.76 2.10 3.05
N HIS A 237 9.42 2.56 4.24
CA HIS A 237 9.75 3.92 4.65
C HIS A 237 11.17 4.07 5.19
N PHE A 238 11.82 3.01 5.68
CA PHE A 238 13.16 3.11 6.26
C PHE A 238 14.16 2.14 5.63
N ASP A 239 15.43 2.33 6.02
CA ASP A 239 16.53 1.51 5.57
C ASP A 239 16.35 0.05 5.99
N ASN A 240 16.23 -0.81 4.98
CA ASN A 240 16.18 -2.24 5.18
C ASN A 240 17.52 -2.95 4.91
N HIS A 241 18.61 -2.21 4.71
CA HIS A 241 19.96 -2.72 4.39
C HIS A 241 20.05 -3.64 3.15
N LEU A 242 18.98 -3.76 2.36
CA LEU A 242 18.90 -4.59 1.15
C LEU A 242 18.85 -3.70 -0.10
N CYS A 243 18.03 -2.65 -0.11
CA CYS A 243 17.97 -1.68 -1.20
C CYS A 243 17.68 -0.28 -0.68
N GLY A 244 17.96 0.73 -1.51
CA GLY A 244 17.56 2.09 -1.20
C GLY A 244 16.06 2.31 -1.38
N HIS A 245 15.49 3.09 -0.46
CA HIS A 245 14.07 3.46 -0.49
C HIS A 245 13.90 4.92 -0.94
N ALA A 246 12.73 5.25 -1.48
CA ALA A 246 12.34 6.60 -1.85
C ALA A 246 11.98 7.42 -0.60
N HIS A 247 12.00 8.74 -0.75
CA HIS A 247 11.45 9.66 0.24
C HIS A 247 9.92 9.52 0.27
N SER A 248 9.34 9.29 1.46
CA SER A 248 7.94 8.86 1.58
C SER A 248 7.15 9.49 2.72
N ILE A 249 7.80 10.26 3.59
CA ILE A 249 7.16 10.86 4.76
C ILE A 249 7.04 12.38 4.52
N PRO A 250 5.85 12.91 4.20
CA PRO A 250 5.67 14.34 3.97
C PRO A 250 5.52 15.15 5.27
N GLY A 251 5.69 16.48 5.18
CA GLY A 251 5.33 17.43 6.25
C GLY A 251 6.00 17.20 7.61
N MET A 252 5.22 17.27 8.70
CA MET A 252 5.70 17.19 10.10
C MET A 252 6.42 15.86 10.42
N GLY A 253 6.13 14.80 9.68
CA GLY A 253 6.81 13.51 9.82
C GLY A 253 8.30 13.58 9.47
N LYS A 254 8.70 14.45 8.53
CA LYS A 254 10.12 14.69 8.16
C LYS A 254 10.96 15.13 9.35
N ILE A 255 10.35 15.92 10.23
CA ILE A 255 10.98 16.46 11.44
C ILE A 255 11.09 15.35 12.49
N LEU A 256 10.08 14.48 12.59
CA LEU A 256 9.98 13.49 13.66
C LEU A 256 10.82 12.22 13.45
N MET A 257 11.21 11.90 12.21
CA MET A 257 11.64 10.55 11.81
C MET A 257 12.96 10.57 11.01
N LYS A 258 13.84 9.58 11.24
CA LYS A 258 15.15 9.49 10.56
C LYS A 258 15.08 8.63 9.30
N GLN A 259 14.60 9.21 8.20
CA GLN A 259 14.51 8.51 6.91
C GLN A 259 15.83 8.43 6.12
N LYS A 260 16.88 9.17 6.52
CA LYS A 260 18.07 9.40 5.69
C LYS A 260 18.91 8.16 5.31
N PRO A 261 19.12 7.14 6.17
CA PRO A 261 20.01 6.03 5.84
C PRO A 261 19.58 5.31 4.55
N HIS A 262 20.49 5.17 3.58
CA HIS A 262 20.26 4.54 2.26
C HIS A 262 19.04 5.04 1.46
N MET A 263 18.45 6.18 1.83
CA MET A 263 17.45 6.85 1.01
C MET A 263 18.06 7.21 -0.35
N ASN A 264 17.29 6.99 -1.41
CA ASN A 264 17.69 7.17 -2.81
C ASN A 264 18.87 6.30 -3.31
N ALA A 265 19.38 5.37 -2.49
CA ALA A 265 20.45 4.47 -2.90
C ALA A 265 19.96 3.36 -3.86
N GLY A 266 20.92 2.60 -4.40
CA GLY A 266 20.67 1.37 -5.17
C GLY A 266 20.59 0.13 -4.27
N PHE A 267 20.72 -1.05 -4.87
CA PHE A 267 20.82 -2.30 -4.12
C PHE A 267 22.13 -2.40 -3.36
N GLN A 268 22.04 -2.96 -2.17
CA GLN A 268 23.20 -3.43 -1.42
C GLN A 268 23.67 -4.78 -1.97
N ARG A 269 24.91 -5.15 -1.65
CA ARG A 269 25.49 -6.44 -2.07
C ARG A 269 24.61 -7.62 -1.64
N ASN A 270 24.17 -7.62 -0.39
CA ASN A 270 23.29 -8.67 0.13
C ASN A 270 21.87 -8.58 -0.46
N GLY A 271 21.37 -7.37 -0.74
CA GLY A 271 20.08 -7.18 -1.42
C GLY A 271 19.99 -7.90 -2.75
N ASN A 272 21.05 -7.84 -3.57
CA ASN A 272 21.10 -8.57 -4.84
C ASN A 272 20.99 -10.08 -4.68
N ARG A 273 21.56 -10.65 -3.60
CA ARG A 273 21.39 -12.07 -3.29
C ARG A 273 19.94 -12.36 -2.92
N ILE A 274 19.40 -11.59 -1.98
CA ILE A 274 18.08 -11.78 -1.41
C ILE A 274 16.98 -11.64 -2.47
N ILE A 275 17.02 -10.61 -3.33
CA ILE A 275 15.99 -10.44 -4.37
C ILE A 275 15.96 -11.61 -5.38
N ARG A 276 17.12 -12.18 -5.74
CA ARG A 276 17.19 -13.37 -6.58
C ARG A 276 16.59 -14.59 -5.88
N GLU A 277 16.91 -14.81 -4.62
CA GLU A 277 16.34 -15.92 -3.84
C GLU A 277 14.81 -15.77 -3.68
N THR A 278 14.32 -14.55 -3.44
CA THR A 278 12.89 -14.21 -3.41
C THR A 278 12.20 -14.56 -4.74
N LEU A 279 12.81 -14.20 -5.88
CA LEU A 279 12.34 -14.52 -7.23
C LEU A 279 12.63 -15.95 -7.70
N GLY A 280 13.28 -16.76 -6.85
CA GLY A 280 13.66 -18.14 -7.18
C GLY A 280 14.62 -18.23 -8.36
N LEU A 281 15.60 -17.32 -8.42
CA LEU A 281 16.62 -17.21 -9.46
C LEU A 281 18.00 -17.60 -8.92
N ASN A 282 18.79 -18.32 -9.72
CA ASN A 282 20.18 -18.62 -9.43
C ASN A 282 21.11 -17.43 -9.72
N SER A 283 22.43 -17.66 -9.62
CA SER A 283 23.41 -16.60 -9.83
C SER A 283 23.45 -16.01 -11.25
N ASN A 284 22.98 -16.78 -12.23
CA ASN A 284 22.95 -16.43 -13.64
C ASN A 284 21.58 -15.84 -14.05
N LEU A 285 20.68 -15.60 -13.09
CA LEU A 285 19.32 -15.14 -13.34
C LEU A 285 18.47 -16.15 -14.13
N ASP A 286 18.74 -17.45 -13.97
CA ASP A 286 17.85 -18.50 -14.45
C ASP A 286 16.95 -18.99 -13.32
N ARG A 287 15.72 -19.41 -13.64
CA ARG A 287 14.81 -20.04 -12.69
C ARG A 287 15.45 -21.27 -12.06
N ASP A 288 15.51 -21.30 -10.73
CA ASP A 288 16.01 -22.41 -9.93
C ASP A 288 14.87 -23.02 -9.09
N PRO A 289 14.34 -24.19 -9.47
CA PRO A 289 13.27 -24.85 -8.73
C PRO A 289 13.60 -25.14 -7.26
N SER A 290 14.89 -25.27 -6.89
CA SER A 290 15.31 -25.53 -5.50
C SER A 290 15.07 -24.35 -4.57
N LEU A 291 14.85 -23.15 -5.12
CA LEU A 291 14.54 -21.93 -4.37
C LEU A 291 13.03 -21.71 -4.16
N GLY A 292 12.21 -22.73 -4.41
CA GLY A 292 10.75 -22.68 -4.25
C GLY A 292 10.08 -21.77 -5.26
N TYR A 293 8.80 -21.44 -5.05
CA TYR A 293 8.03 -20.57 -5.94
C TYR A 293 8.53 -19.10 -5.92
N ARG A 294 8.04 -18.27 -6.85
CA ARG A 294 8.36 -16.83 -6.87
C ARG A 294 7.50 -16.07 -5.90
N ILE A 295 8.11 -15.40 -4.93
CA ILE A 295 7.46 -14.25 -4.31
C ILE A 295 7.77 -13.07 -5.23
N LEU A 296 6.75 -12.49 -5.85
CA LEU A 296 6.94 -11.40 -6.81
C LEU A 296 7.42 -10.14 -6.08
N ILE A 297 7.99 -9.19 -6.82
CA ILE A 297 8.51 -7.95 -6.26
C ILE A 297 7.61 -6.80 -6.66
N ASP A 298 7.16 -6.09 -5.64
CA ASP A 298 6.53 -4.79 -5.75
C ASP A 298 7.58 -3.68 -5.56
N VAL A 299 7.63 -2.75 -6.51
CA VAL A 299 8.61 -1.67 -6.60
C VAL A 299 8.17 -0.40 -5.88
N LYS A 300 6.96 -0.36 -5.33
CA LYS A 300 6.55 0.74 -4.46
C LYS A 300 7.58 0.94 -3.35
N HIS A 301 7.80 2.21 -2.99
CA HIS A 301 8.84 2.68 -2.06
C HIS A 301 10.30 2.43 -2.48
N MET A 302 10.61 1.66 -3.52
CA MET A 302 11.99 1.58 -4.01
C MET A 302 12.42 2.93 -4.59
N ALA A 303 13.65 3.35 -4.28
CA ALA A 303 14.26 4.47 -4.98
C ALA A 303 14.42 4.17 -6.48
N ALA A 304 14.38 5.19 -7.33
CA ALA A 304 14.55 5.10 -8.79
C ALA A 304 15.84 4.37 -9.16
N LYS A 305 16.93 4.60 -8.42
CA LYS A 305 18.18 3.87 -8.59
C LYS A 305 18.04 2.36 -8.31
N SER A 306 17.32 1.99 -7.26
CA SER A 306 17.01 0.58 -6.98
C SER A 306 16.11 -0.02 -8.07
N ARG A 307 15.09 0.72 -8.53
CA ARG A 307 14.23 0.29 -9.66
C ARG A 307 15.03 0.08 -10.94
N GLN A 308 15.97 0.98 -11.26
CA GLN A 308 16.85 0.86 -12.42
C GLN A 308 17.72 -0.41 -12.36
N GLU A 309 18.24 -0.76 -11.19
CA GLU A 309 19.01 -1.99 -10.98
C GLU A 309 18.12 -3.24 -11.03
N TYR A 310 16.91 -3.19 -10.48
CA TYR A 310 15.94 -4.26 -10.56
C TYR A 310 15.49 -4.52 -12.01
N TYR A 311 15.21 -3.49 -12.79
CA TYR A 311 14.80 -3.64 -14.19
C TYR A 311 15.90 -4.23 -15.07
N LYS A 312 17.18 -4.11 -14.72
CA LYS A 312 18.26 -4.87 -15.39
C LYS A 312 18.11 -6.38 -15.17
N ILE A 313 17.75 -6.80 -13.96
CA ILE A 313 17.45 -8.22 -13.67
C ILE A 313 16.25 -8.67 -14.50
N ILE A 314 15.18 -7.89 -14.54
CA ILE A 314 13.94 -8.23 -15.24
C ILE A 314 14.13 -8.29 -16.75
N ASN A 315 14.84 -7.32 -17.34
CA ASN A 315 15.16 -7.35 -18.77
C ASN A 315 16.00 -8.59 -19.14
N THR A 316 16.99 -8.95 -18.31
CA THR A 316 17.77 -10.18 -18.52
C THR A 316 16.88 -11.43 -18.47
N CYS A 317 15.91 -11.49 -17.56
CA CYS A 317 14.96 -12.60 -17.49
C CYS A 317 14.04 -12.62 -18.73
N LEU A 318 13.54 -11.47 -19.17
CA LEU A 318 12.74 -11.35 -20.39
C LEU A 318 13.49 -11.80 -21.65
N GLU A 319 14.76 -11.43 -21.81
CA GLU A 319 15.62 -11.89 -22.92
C GLU A 319 15.75 -13.41 -22.94
N LYS A 320 15.74 -14.04 -21.76
CA LYS A 320 15.72 -15.50 -21.56
C LYS A 320 14.33 -16.13 -21.68
N ARG A 321 13.32 -15.35 -22.07
CA ARG A 321 11.89 -15.75 -22.16
C ARG A 321 11.29 -16.15 -20.81
N ASP A 322 11.87 -15.65 -19.73
CA ASP A 322 11.39 -15.84 -18.36
C ASP A 322 10.75 -14.54 -17.86
N ARG A 323 9.45 -14.39 -18.10
CA ARG A 323 8.72 -13.18 -17.72
C ARG A 323 8.45 -13.16 -16.22
N ILE A 324 8.87 -12.08 -15.57
CA ILE A 324 8.53 -11.73 -14.18
C ILE A 324 7.75 -10.40 -14.22
N PRO A 325 6.49 -10.35 -13.74
CA PRO A 325 5.71 -9.12 -13.71
C PRO A 325 6.33 -8.08 -12.76
N VAL A 326 6.35 -6.82 -13.19
CA VAL A 326 6.65 -5.68 -12.33
C VAL A 326 5.34 -5.19 -11.68
N ILE A 327 5.34 -5.05 -10.36
CA ILE A 327 4.19 -4.58 -9.59
C ILE A 327 4.54 -3.21 -9.00
N ALA A 328 3.63 -2.25 -9.11
CA ALA A 328 3.63 -0.98 -8.41
C ALA A 328 2.30 -0.85 -7.67
N SER A 329 2.23 -1.37 -6.45
CA SER A 329 0.97 -1.75 -5.80
C SER A 329 0.09 -0.58 -5.33
N HIS A 330 0.67 0.57 -4.97
CA HIS A 330 -0.06 1.78 -4.52
C HIS A 330 0.68 3.07 -4.86
N CYS A 331 0.72 3.43 -6.14
CA CYS A 331 1.49 4.56 -6.66
C CYS A 331 0.62 5.67 -7.27
N GLY A 332 1.22 6.85 -7.45
CA GLY A 332 0.78 7.86 -8.41
C GLY A 332 1.70 7.85 -9.64
N TYR A 333 1.26 8.50 -10.71
CA TYR A 333 2.10 8.79 -11.87
C TYR A 333 2.90 10.06 -11.62
N SER A 334 4.18 10.08 -12.00
CA SER A 334 5.08 11.20 -11.70
C SER A 334 5.11 12.28 -12.78
N GLY A 335 4.66 11.99 -14.00
CA GLY A 335 4.82 12.89 -15.15
C GLY A 335 6.28 13.08 -15.60
N VAL A 336 7.19 12.27 -15.07
CA VAL A 336 8.62 12.26 -15.43
C VAL A 336 8.87 11.18 -16.49
N ASN A 337 9.84 11.41 -17.37
CA ASN A 337 10.13 10.48 -18.47
C ASN A 337 10.97 9.29 -17.99
N THR A 338 12.12 9.53 -17.34
CA THR A 338 13.08 8.46 -17.03
C THR A 338 13.34 8.28 -15.54
N LEU A 339 13.82 7.10 -15.15
CA LEU A 339 14.34 6.86 -13.81
C LEU A 339 15.57 7.74 -13.53
N GLN A 340 16.36 8.06 -14.56
CA GLN A 340 17.50 8.96 -14.41
C GLN A 340 17.06 10.38 -14.06
N ASP A 341 15.98 10.88 -14.67
CA ASP A 341 15.42 12.19 -14.33
C ASP A 341 14.96 12.25 -12.87
N HIS A 342 14.38 11.15 -12.35
CA HIS A 342 14.05 11.01 -10.93
C HIS A 342 15.30 11.07 -10.05
N ILE A 343 16.35 10.33 -10.40
CA ILE A 343 17.64 10.35 -9.68
C ILE A 343 18.26 11.76 -9.69
N ASP A 344 18.22 12.45 -10.84
CA ASP A 344 18.80 13.78 -10.99
C ASP A 344 17.99 14.88 -10.27
N CYS A 345 16.72 14.61 -9.95
CA CYS A 345 15.81 15.53 -9.28
C CYS A 345 15.49 15.18 -7.83
N GLU A 346 16.04 14.09 -7.28
CA GLU A 346 15.71 13.61 -5.93
C GLU A 346 15.96 14.66 -4.83
N ASN A 347 16.92 15.56 -5.04
CA ASN A 347 17.25 16.65 -4.11
C ASN A 347 16.31 17.85 -4.20
N LYS A 348 15.44 17.89 -5.22
CA LYS A 348 14.41 18.92 -5.42
C LYS A 348 13.06 18.53 -4.82
N GLU A 349 12.91 17.28 -4.38
CA GLU A 349 11.66 16.77 -3.83
C GLU A 349 11.27 17.45 -2.53
N ASP A 350 10.33 18.38 -2.64
CA ASP A 350 9.57 18.95 -1.53
C ASP A 350 8.07 18.60 -1.65
N ASP A 351 7.27 19.07 -0.70
CA ASP A 351 5.84 18.71 -0.60
C ASP A 351 4.99 19.22 -1.80
N ASP A 352 5.50 20.09 -2.67
CA ASP A 352 4.77 20.62 -3.84
C ASP A 352 5.57 20.44 -5.16
N PHE A 353 6.64 19.64 -5.17
CA PHE A 353 7.44 19.39 -6.38
C PHE A 353 6.65 18.60 -7.43
N CYS A 354 6.29 19.27 -8.52
CA CYS A 354 5.43 18.74 -9.58
C CYS A 354 6.16 18.65 -10.93
N ASP A 355 5.56 17.87 -11.83
CA ASP A 355 5.92 17.84 -13.24
C ASP A 355 5.67 19.18 -13.95
N GLN A 356 6.07 19.29 -15.22
CA GLN A 356 5.91 20.52 -16.01
C GLN A 356 4.45 20.96 -16.18
N SER A 357 3.50 20.02 -16.13
CA SER A 357 2.06 20.35 -16.20
C SER A 357 1.48 20.84 -14.87
N GLY A 358 2.21 20.64 -13.76
CA GLY A 358 1.75 20.97 -12.41
C GLY A 358 0.65 20.04 -11.90
N LYS A 359 0.46 18.86 -12.51
CA LYS A 359 -0.61 17.91 -12.15
C LYS A 359 -0.11 16.75 -11.33
N PHE A 360 1.12 16.30 -11.60
CA PHE A 360 1.68 15.09 -11.05
C PHE A 360 2.79 15.43 -10.09
N ASN A 361 2.81 14.78 -8.93
CA ASN A 361 3.94 14.91 -8.02
C ASN A 361 5.11 14.12 -8.60
N ALA A 362 6.14 14.86 -9.02
CA ALA A 362 7.34 14.35 -9.67
C ALA A 362 8.32 13.76 -8.65
N TRP A 363 7.77 12.99 -7.69
CA TRP A 363 8.52 12.37 -6.61
C TRP A 363 8.99 10.98 -7.02
N ASN A 364 10.16 10.60 -6.54
CA ASN A 364 10.77 9.30 -6.74
C ASN A 364 9.91 8.14 -6.18
N ILE A 365 8.99 8.41 -5.25
CA ILE A 365 8.02 7.40 -4.81
C ILE A 365 6.94 7.06 -5.86
N ASN A 366 6.74 7.95 -6.84
CA ASN A 366 5.81 7.80 -7.96
C ASN A 366 6.51 7.28 -9.22
N MET A 367 5.72 6.69 -10.12
CA MET A 367 6.21 5.97 -11.29
C MET A 367 6.33 6.88 -12.50
N CYS A 368 7.48 6.83 -13.19
CA CYS A 368 7.77 7.57 -14.43
C CYS A 368 7.43 6.72 -15.67
N ASP A 369 7.64 7.27 -16.88
CA ASP A 369 7.33 6.56 -18.13
C ASP A 369 8.10 5.26 -18.30
N GLU A 370 9.37 5.20 -17.84
CA GLU A 370 10.16 3.95 -17.85
C GLU A 370 9.56 2.88 -16.93
N ASP A 371 8.95 3.24 -15.80
CA ASP A 371 8.23 2.27 -14.95
C ASP A 371 6.99 1.75 -15.67
N ILE A 372 6.22 2.64 -16.31
CA ILE A 372 5.02 2.26 -17.07
C ILE A 372 5.40 1.32 -18.21
N GLU A 373 6.51 1.60 -18.90
CA GLU A 373 7.07 0.72 -19.93
C GLU A 373 7.33 -0.69 -19.40
N MET A 374 8.02 -0.80 -18.26
CA MET A 374 8.36 -2.08 -17.67
C MET A 374 7.13 -2.84 -17.18
N ILE A 375 6.15 -2.14 -16.60
CA ILE A 375 4.86 -2.72 -16.22
C ILE A 375 4.14 -3.28 -17.44
N VAL A 376 4.06 -2.54 -18.55
CA VAL A 376 3.42 -2.99 -19.79
C VAL A 376 4.16 -4.20 -20.39
N LYS A 377 5.48 -4.10 -20.59
CA LYS A 377 6.31 -5.18 -21.18
C LYS A 377 6.23 -6.49 -20.40
N THR A 378 6.16 -6.38 -19.08
CA THR A 378 6.13 -7.56 -18.19
C THR A 378 4.71 -8.06 -17.92
N ARG A 379 3.68 -7.39 -18.45
CA ARG A 379 2.26 -7.64 -18.12
C ARG A 379 2.07 -7.62 -16.61
N GLY A 380 2.62 -6.57 -16.01
CA GLY A 380 2.63 -6.27 -14.60
C GLY A 380 1.33 -5.61 -14.12
N MET A 381 1.39 -4.99 -12.94
CA MET A 381 0.22 -4.32 -12.35
C MET A 381 0.60 -2.99 -11.68
N PHE A 382 -0.23 -1.98 -11.88
CA PHE A 382 -0.18 -0.65 -11.27
C PHE A 382 -1.44 -0.44 -10.45
N GLY A 383 -1.31 -0.33 -9.13
CA GLY A 383 -2.40 0.08 -8.26
C GLY A 383 -2.40 1.59 -8.04
N ILE A 384 -3.51 2.25 -8.36
CA ILE A 384 -3.69 3.68 -8.13
C ILE A 384 -3.91 3.95 -6.63
N SER A 385 -3.00 4.69 -6.01
CA SER A 385 -3.14 5.16 -4.63
C SER A 385 -4.34 6.07 -4.46
N PHE A 386 -4.96 6.06 -3.28
CA PHE A 386 -6.02 7.01 -2.93
C PHE A 386 -5.50 8.16 -2.06
N ASP A 387 -4.21 8.20 -1.74
CA ASP A 387 -3.62 9.32 -1.03
C ASP A 387 -3.58 10.55 -1.94
N GLN A 388 -4.30 11.60 -1.54
CA GLN A 388 -4.40 12.83 -2.32
C GLN A 388 -3.02 13.46 -2.60
N ARG A 389 -2.06 13.28 -1.69
CA ARG A 389 -0.67 13.77 -1.84
C ARG A 389 0.07 12.94 -2.88
N ILE A 390 -0.09 11.62 -2.88
CA ILE A 390 0.53 10.74 -3.88
C ILE A 390 -0.01 11.05 -5.28
N LEU A 391 -1.30 11.36 -5.39
CA LEU A 391 -1.95 11.70 -6.67
C LEU A 391 -1.70 13.13 -7.17
N GLY A 392 -0.91 13.94 -6.47
CA GLY A 392 -0.51 15.27 -6.95
C GLY A 392 -1.38 16.44 -6.49
N LEU A 393 -2.12 16.31 -5.38
CA LEU A 393 -2.84 17.46 -4.79
C LEU A 393 -1.84 18.42 -4.12
N THR A 394 -1.75 19.64 -4.63
CA THR A 394 -0.84 20.68 -4.09
C THR A 394 -1.52 21.56 -3.05
N LYS A 395 -0.73 22.33 -2.28
CA LYS A 395 -1.26 23.37 -1.38
C LYS A 395 -2.09 24.42 -2.11
N GLU A 396 -1.74 24.73 -3.36
CA GLU A 396 -2.46 25.71 -4.16
C GLU A 396 -3.81 25.17 -4.63
N ASP A 397 -3.90 23.89 -4.96
CA ASP A 397 -5.18 23.25 -5.27
C ASP A 397 -6.12 23.25 -4.08
N ILE A 398 -5.61 22.97 -2.87
CA ILE A 398 -6.41 23.01 -1.64
C ILE A 398 -7.05 24.39 -1.45
N LYS A 399 -6.28 25.48 -1.65
CA LYS A 399 -6.81 26.85 -1.57
C LYS A 399 -7.85 27.11 -2.66
N LYS A 400 -7.58 26.71 -3.90
CA LYS A 400 -8.49 26.91 -5.03
C LYS A 400 -9.79 26.14 -4.83
N ASP A 401 -9.75 24.92 -4.31
CA ASP A 401 -10.91 24.06 -4.06
C ASP A 401 -11.90 24.63 -3.02
N GLU A 402 -11.51 25.65 -2.24
CA GLU A 402 -12.45 26.43 -1.42
C GLU A 402 -13.43 27.26 -2.27
N THR A 403 -13.01 27.64 -3.48
CA THR A 403 -13.76 28.54 -4.38
C THR A 403 -14.15 27.89 -5.71
N ARG A 404 -13.47 26.80 -6.10
CA ARG A 404 -13.65 26.11 -7.39
C ARG A 404 -14.81 25.12 -7.34
N ASN A 405 -15.58 25.05 -8.43
CA ASN A 405 -16.58 24.02 -8.65
C ASN A 405 -16.51 23.52 -10.11
N PRO A 406 -16.18 22.25 -10.39
CA PRO A 406 -15.92 21.17 -9.43
C PRO A 406 -14.54 21.26 -8.78
N LYS A 407 -14.39 20.72 -7.58
CA LYS A 407 -13.10 20.59 -6.87
C LYS A 407 -12.14 19.67 -7.62
N ARG A 408 -10.82 19.86 -7.46
CA ARG A 408 -9.81 18.92 -7.99
C ARG A 408 -9.71 17.70 -7.12
N ASN A 409 -9.72 17.90 -5.81
CA ASN A 409 -9.68 16.83 -4.83
C ASN A 409 -10.93 15.94 -4.96
N GLY A 410 -10.75 14.79 -5.62
CA GLY A 410 -11.76 13.79 -5.88
C GLY A 410 -11.46 13.00 -7.15
N ILE A 411 -12.51 12.67 -7.91
CA ILE A 411 -12.36 11.78 -9.07
C ILE A 411 -11.40 12.30 -10.13
N GLN A 412 -11.27 13.63 -10.22
CA GLN A 412 -10.38 14.27 -11.18
C GLN A 412 -8.91 13.88 -10.94
N LEU A 413 -8.46 13.75 -9.69
CA LEU A 413 -7.08 13.31 -9.39
C LEU A 413 -6.83 11.85 -9.82
N ILE A 414 -7.78 10.97 -9.52
CA ILE A 414 -7.72 9.55 -9.93
C ILE A 414 -7.64 9.48 -11.46
N TRP A 415 -8.55 10.17 -12.15
CA TRP A 415 -8.59 10.18 -13.61
C TRP A 415 -7.34 10.80 -14.24
N GLU A 416 -6.82 11.92 -13.71
CA GLU A 416 -5.59 12.54 -14.21
C GLU A 416 -4.41 11.57 -14.17
N ASN A 417 -4.26 10.80 -13.08
CA ASN A 417 -3.20 9.80 -12.95
C ASN A 417 -3.39 8.63 -13.92
N ILE A 418 -4.61 8.07 -13.99
CA ILE A 418 -4.95 7.01 -14.95
C ILE A 418 -4.65 7.48 -16.39
N GLU A 419 -5.12 8.66 -16.77
CA GLU A 419 -4.91 9.21 -18.10
C GLU A 419 -3.43 9.49 -18.39
N GLY A 420 -2.67 9.96 -17.39
CA GLY A 420 -1.22 10.13 -17.49
C GLY A 420 -0.50 8.83 -17.81
N ILE A 421 -0.82 7.75 -17.10
CA ILE A 421 -0.26 6.41 -17.34
C ILE A 421 -0.59 5.89 -18.75
N ILE A 422 -1.85 6.06 -19.18
CA ILE A 422 -2.27 5.65 -20.52
C ILE A 422 -1.52 6.45 -21.58
N LYS A 423 -1.45 7.78 -21.44
CA LYS A 423 -0.73 8.64 -22.38
C LYS A 423 0.73 8.27 -22.46
N SER A 424 1.38 8.06 -21.32
CA SER A 424 2.76 7.57 -21.22
C SER A 424 2.97 6.34 -22.08
N ALA A 425 2.15 5.28 -21.90
CA ALA A 425 2.23 4.06 -22.70
C ALA A 425 2.00 4.31 -24.20
N TYR A 426 0.97 5.07 -24.58
CA TYR A 426 0.63 5.30 -25.99
C TYR A 426 1.68 6.16 -26.73
N SER A 427 2.33 7.08 -26.03
CA SER A 427 3.43 7.91 -26.58
C SER A 427 4.80 7.23 -26.51
N ASN A 428 4.94 6.14 -25.75
CA ASN A 428 6.23 5.48 -25.57
C ASN A 428 6.67 4.76 -26.86
N SER A 429 7.82 5.16 -27.39
CA SER A 429 8.43 4.59 -28.60
C SER A 429 9.04 3.20 -28.41
N ASN A 430 9.27 2.78 -27.17
CA ASN A 430 9.78 1.45 -26.81
C ASN A 430 8.66 0.40 -26.69
N LEU A 431 7.39 0.80 -26.84
CA LEU A 431 6.23 -0.07 -26.88
C LEU A 431 5.67 -0.11 -28.30
N ASN A 432 5.46 -1.31 -28.83
CA ASN A 432 4.83 -1.48 -30.14
C ASN A 432 3.29 -1.36 -30.06
N GLU A 433 2.63 -1.25 -31.22
CA GLU A 433 1.17 -1.04 -31.29
C GLU A 433 0.32 -2.17 -30.67
N LEU A 434 0.88 -3.37 -30.47
CA LEU A 434 0.21 -4.47 -29.77
C LEU A 434 0.43 -4.40 -28.24
N GLU A 435 1.53 -3.79 -27.80
CA GLU A 435 1.87 -3.60 -26.39
C GLU A 435 1.15 -2.42 -25.77
N LYS A 436 1.03 -1.29 -26.49
CA LYS A 436 0.40 -0.05 -25.97
C LYS A 436 -0.98 -0.30 -25.35
N PRO A 437 -1.91 -1.05 -25.97
CA PRO A 437 -3.22 -1.30 -25.38
C PRO A 437 -3.20 -2.17 -24.11
N GLN A 438 -2.09 -2.87 -23.82
CA GLN A 438 -2.00 -3.68 -22.60
C GLN A 438 -2.02 -2.82 -21.33
N VAL A 439 -1.67 -1.52 -21.41
CA VAL A 439 -1.73 -0.60 -20.27
C VAL A 439 -3.11 -0.61 -19.59
N TRP A 440 -4.19 -0.75 -20.38
CA TRP A 440 -5.56 -0.81 -19.87
C TRP A 440 -5.85 -2.03 -18.98
N LYS A 441 -5.06 -3.09 -19.11
CA LYS A 441 -5.13 -4.33 -18.32
C LYS A 441 -4.16 -4.35 -17.13
N CYS A 442 -3.23 -3.39 -17.09
CA CYS A 442 -2.19 -3.29 -16.08
C CYS A 442 -2.52 -2.27 -14.98
N ILE A 443 -3.72 -1.67 -14.97
CA ILE A 443 -4.10 -0.67 -13.96
C ILE A 443 -5.26 -1.20 -13.12
N THR A 444 -5.15 -1.05 -11.80
CA THR A 444 -6.16 -1.47 -10.81
C THR A 444 -6.21 -0.47 -9.65
N ILE A 445 -7.13 -0.70 -8.69
CA ILE A 445 -7.18 0.01 -7.41
C ILE A 445 -6.04 -0.48 -6.49
N GLY A 446 -5.31 0.45 -5.88
CA GLY A 446 -4.28 0.17 -4.87
C GLY A 446 -4.31 1.24 -3.78
N THR A 447 -5.37 1.27 -2.97
CA THR A 447 -5.77 2.47 -2.22
C THR A 447 -4.76 3.00 -1.21
N ASP A 448 -3.93 2.12 -0.62
CA ASP A 448 -3.11 2.44 0.57
C ASP A 448 -3.96 2.78 1.82
N PHE A 449 -5.20 2.28 1.87
CA PHE A 449 -6.06 2.41 3.05
C PHE A 449 -5.45 1.68 4.26
N GLU A 450 -5.58 2.30 5.43
CA GLU A 450 -4.88 1.95 6.68
C GLU A 450 -3.37 2.29 6.69
N GLY A 451 -2.79 2.74 5.57
CA GLY A 451 -1.40 3.23 5.45
C GLY A 451 -1.17 4.64 6.02
N LEU A 452 -2.04 5.13 6.91
CA LEU A 452 -2.03 6.49 7.45
C LEU A 452 -2.09 7.60 6.37
N ILE A 453 -2.80 7.35 5.28
CA ILE A 453 -2.99 8.29 4.18
C ILE A 453 -4.09 9.32 4.45
N ASP A 454 -4.06 10.44 3.72
CA ASP A 454 -5.21 11.32 3.54
C ASP A 454 -5.93 10.97 2.23
N PRO A 455 -7.11 10.32 2.28
CA PRO A 455 -7.79 9.85 1.08
C PRO A 455 -8.37 11.00 0.24
N VAL A 456 -8.41 10.81 -1.07
CA VAL A 456 -9.16 11.70 -1.97
C VAL A 456 -10.64 11.81 -1.58
N ASN A 457 -11.19 13.01 -1.64
CA ASN A 457 -12.57 13.30 -1.21
C ASN A 457 -13.56 13.13 -2.38
N PRO A 458 -14.71 12.43 -2.27
CA PRO A 458 -15.35 11.94 -1.05
C PRO A 458 -15.20 10.45 -0.81
N TYR A 459 -14.01 9.87 -1.02
CA TYR A 459 -13.78 8.42 -0.95
C TYR A 459 -12.91 8.00 0.26
N PRO A 460 -13.32 8.29 1.51
CA PRO A 460 -12.48 8.00 2.68
C PRO A 460 -12.40 6.53 3.07
N THR A 461 -13.34 5.70 2.61
CA THR A 461 -13.45 4.28 3.00
C THR A 461 -13.91 3.41 1.82
N ALA A 462 -13.74 2.10 1.95
CA ALA A 462 -14.22 1.12 0.95
C ALA A 462 -15.72 1.21 0.67
N LEU A 463 -16.53 1.71 1.62
CA LEU A 463 -17.97 1.96 1.44
C LEU A 463 -18.28 2.98 0.33
N LYS A 464 -17.26 3.67 -0.21
CA LYS A 464 -17.41 4.64 -1.29
C LYS A 464 -16.92 4.15 -2.65
N TYR A 465 -16.53 2.88 -2.80
CA TYR A 465 -16.06 2.35 -4.09
C TYR A 465 -17.12 2.43 -5.20
N ASP A 466 -18.38 2.10 -4.92
CA ASP A 466 -19.45 2.24 -5.93
C ASP A 466 -19.61 3.69 -6.39
N GLN A 467 -19.53 4.65 -5.46
CA GLN A 467 -19.59 6.07 -5.79
C GLN A 467 -18.39 6.49 -6.63
N MET A 468 -17.19 6.03 -6.28
CA MET A 468 -15.95 6.29 -7.01
C MET A 468 -16.02 5.75 -8.44
N ALA A 469 -16.44 4.49 -8.61
CA ALA A 469 -16.57 3.84 -9.91
C ALA A 469 -17.55 4.60 -10.82
N ASN A 470 -18.74 4.93 -10.31
CA ASN A 470 -19.74 5.70 -11.07
C ASN A 470 -19.22 7.08 -11.50
N ASN A 471 -18.51 7.77 -10.60
CA ASN A 471 -17.90 9.06 -10.92
C ASN A 471 -16.77 8.91 -11.95
N LEU A 472 -15.99 7.82 -11.89
CA LEU A 472 -14.93 7.54 -12.86
C LEU A 472 -15.50 7.33 -14.25
N VAL A 473 -16.59 6.56 -14.38
CA VAL A 473 -17.30 6.38 -15.64
C VAL A 473 -17.69 7.72 -16.25
N PHE A 474 -18.22 8.64 -15.44
CA PHE A 474 -18.59 9.97 -15.92
C PHE A 474 -17.36 10.78 -16.40
N ALA A 475 -16.28 10.80 -15.61
CA ALA A 475 -15.07 11.54 -15.94
C ALA A 475 -14.43 11.07 -17.27
N ILE A 476 -14.40 9.76 -17.50
CA ILE A 476 -13.83 9.16 -18.71
C ILE A 476 -14.76 9.38 -19.91
N ASP A 477 -16.07 9.22 -19.72
CA ASP A 477 -17.07 9.45 -20.76
C ASP A 477 -17.06 10.90 -21.26
N GLU A 478 -16.85 11.87 -20.36
CA GLU A 478 -16.64 13.27 -20.74
C GLU A 478 -15.29 13.45 -21.47
N ALA A 479 -14.22 12.84 -20.96
CA ALA A 479 -12.88 12.98 -21.53
C ALA A 479 -12.77 12.44 -22.96
N ARG A 480 -13.37 11.28 -23.27
CA ARG A 480 -13.34 10.68 -24.61
C ARG A 480 -14.06 11.52 -25.67
N GLN A 481 -14.96 12.41 -25.27
CA GLN A 481 -15.70 13.30 -26.17
C GLN A 481 -14.90 14.58 -26.53
N LYS A 482 -13.79 14.85 -25.83
CA LYS A 482 -12.97 16.04 -26.07
C LYS A 482 -12.11 15.87 -27.34
N PRO A 483 -11.93 16.92 -28.15
CA PRO A 483 -11.04 16.87 -29.30
C PRO A 483 -9.61 16.48 -28.90
N GLY A 484 -8.97 15.62 -29.68
CA GLY A 484 -7.58 15.19 -29.45
C GLY A 484 -7.40 14.01 -28.48
N ALA A 485 -8.47 13.45 -27.92
CA ALA A 485 -8.42 12.26 -27.06
C ALA A 485 -8.23 10.94 -27.83
N SER A 486 -7.24 10.88 -28.71
CA SER A 486 -7.01 9.72 -29.60
C SER A 486 -6.70 8.42 -28.84
N HIS A 487 -6.06 8.51 -27.67
CA HIS A 487 -5.81 7.39 -26.75
C HIS A 487 -7.11 6.76 -26.22
N LEU A 488 -8.23 7.50 -26.23
CA LEU A 488 -9.55 7.03 -25.79
C LEU A 488 -10.47 6.64 -26.95
N ALA A 489 -9.99 6.69 -28.19
CA ALA A 489 -10.83 6.50 -29.38
C ALA A 489 -11.47 5.11 -29.49
N HIS A 490 -11.00 4.13 -28.71
CA HIS A 490 -11.57 2.78 -28.65
C HIS A 490 -12.88 2.74 -27.85
N PHE A 491 -13.12 3.67 -26.93
CA PHE A 491 -14.41 3.81 -26.23
C PHE A 491 -15.45 4.48 -27.13
N LYS A 492 -16.40 3.70 -27.65
CA LYS A 492 -17.43 4.20 -28.57
C LYS A 492 -18.66 4.71 -27.80
N SER A 493 -18.93 4.13 -26.63
CA SER A 493 -20.05 4.53 -25.79
C SER A 493 -19.68 4.60 -24.30
N ARG A 494 -20.62 5.06 -23.48
CA ARG A 494 -20.48 5.07 -22.02
C ARG A 494 -20.46 3.65 -21.44
N GLU A 495 -21.13 2.70 -22.09
CA GLU A 495 -21.11 1.29 -21.72
C GLU A 495 -19.72 0.68 -21.91
N ASP A 496 -18.97 1.08 -22.95
CA ASP A 496 -17.58 0.62 -23.12
C ASP A 496 -16.69 1.13 -21.98
N VAL A 497 -16.89 2.40 -21.58
CA VAL A 497 -16.21 3.00 -20.42
C VAL A 497 -16.58 2.25 -19.14
N SER A 498 -17.87 1.95 -18.93
CA SER A 498 -18.34 1.22 -17.76
C SER A 498 -17.66 -0.14 -17.64
N LYS A 499 -17.58 -0.90 -18.73
CA LYS A 499 -16.88 -2.20 -18.74
C LYS A 499 -15.42 -2.07 -18.36
N TRP A 500 -14.73 -1.06 -18.87
CA TRP A 500 -13.32 -0.86 -18.48
C TRP A 500 -13.19 -0.42 -17.02
N VAL A 501 -14.13 0.38 -16.49
CA VAL A 501 -14.12 0.71 -15.06
C VAL A 501 -14.35 -0.56 -14.23
N ASP A 502 -15.18 -1.51 -14.67
CA ASP A 502 -15.29 -2.82 -14.01
C ASP A 502 -13.96 -3.60 -14.09
N ASP A 503 -13.26 -3.54 -15.22
CA ASP A 503 -11.92 -4.13 -15.37
C ASP A 503 -10.91 -3.51 -14.38
N PHE A 504 -10.88 -2.18 -14.29
CA PHE A 504 -10.05 -1.43 -13.34
C PHE A 504 -10.40 -1.73 -11.88
N CYS A 505 -11.69 -1.87 -11.56
CA CYS A 505 -12.15 -2.12 -10.20
C CYS A 505 -11.94 -3.58 -9.76
N TYR A 506 -11.92 -4.55 -10.68
CA TYR A 506 -11.87 -5.97 -10.32
C TYR A 506 -11.13 -6.86 -11.33
N TYR A 507 -11.56 -6.92 -12.60
CA TYR A 507 -11.12 -8.00 -13.50
C TYR A 507 -9.64 -7.94 -13.88
N ASN A 508 -9.00 -6.78 -13.87
CA ASN A 508 -7.55 -6.67 -14.08
C ASN A 508 -6.77 -7.34 -12.95
N ALA A 509 -7.14 -7.06 -11.69
CA ALA A 509 -6.54 -7.71 -10.52
C ALA A 509 -6.84 -9.22 -10.50
N GLU A 510 -8.06 -9.61 -10.84
CA GLU A 510 -8.47 -11.02 -10.92
C GLU A 510 -7.65 -11.80 -11.96
N ALA A 511 -7.52 -11.25 -13.18
CA ALA A 511 -6.72 -11.87 -14.24
C ALA A 511 -5.24 -11.94 -13.85
N PHE A 512 -4.72 -10.89 -13.22
CA PHE A 512 -3.34 -10.83 -12.77
C PHE A 512 -3.02 -11.89 -11.72
N VAL A 513 -3.88 -12.04 -10.70
CA VAL A 513 -3.67 -13.08 -9.69
C VAL A 513 -3.81 -14.47 -10.29
N LYS A 514 -4.81 -14.73 -11.15
CA LYS A 514 -4.99 -16.04 -11.82
C LYS A 514 -3.78 -16.45 -12.65
N GLU A 515 -3.14 -15.50 -13.34
CA GLU A 515 -1.96 -15.78 -14.16
C GLU A 515 -0.71 -16.06 -13.32
N ASN A 516 -0.57 -15.38 -12.18
CA ASN A 516 0.72 -15.30 -11.48
C ASN A 516 0.73 -15.99 -10.11
N TYR A 517 -0.40 -16.53 -9.64
CA TYR A 517 -0.46 -17.16 -8.33
C TYR A 517 0.49 -18.35 -8.26
N PRO A 518 1.22 -18.54 -7.15
CA PRO A 518 2.09 -19.68 -6.97
C PRO A 518 1.35 -21.01 -7.22
N VAL A 519 1.92 -21.84 -8.09
CA VAL A 519 1.45 -23.19 -8.43
C VAL A 519 2.03 -24.21 -7.48
#